data_AF-A0A842W0A4-F1
#
_entry.id   AF-A0A842W0A4-F1
#
_cell.length_a   1.000
_cell.length_b   1.000
_cell.length_c   1.000
_cell.angle_alpha   90.00
_cell.angle_beta   90.00
_cell.angle_gamma   90.00
#
_symmetry.space_group_name_H-M   'P 1'
#
loop_
_entity.id
_entity.type
_entity.pdbx_description
1 polymer ?
#
loop_
_entity_poly.entity_id
_entity_poly.type
_entity_poly.pdbx_seq_one_letter_code
_entity_poly.pdbx_strand_id
1 'polypeptide(L)'
;MICEELDIFGALPDNIGYIISPIVKFVVLFINIIIIYSMWKNYKQKSAKNPDRDYQINKNLIVMSVFFALAALLSSFDILLGWRNVFNTTNAYLGISIALVFTGIAGSIYYWFLLEVFYAETLSNEERKRQVNIFLILQLGSSICSLILRTLGIRLYVAFNIIQALLLMYLFTLIIRKSKALSERVSEEEYSERFRHIVNSSIFGLVTIVMFSIDAFSDFVTIYSLIGWLCLIGTSYSLYKAYV
;
A
#
# COMPACT_ATOMS: atom_id res chain seq x y z
N MET A 1 13.31 22.33 18.95
CA MET A 1 14.69 22.52 18.44
C MET A 1 15.32 21.20 17.97
N ILE A 2 14.53 20.23 17.44
CA ILE A 2 15.02 19.03 16.72
C ILE A 2 14.43 18.99 15.29
N CYS A 3 13.56 19.95 14.93
CA CYS A 3 12.86 19.98 13.65
C CYS A 3 13.48 20.91 12.60
N GLU A 4 14.56 21.64 12.91
CA GLU A 4 15.17 22.62 11.98
C GLU A 4 16.38 22.08 11.21
N GLU A 5 16.86 20.86 11.49
CA GLU A 5 18.07 20.31 10.83
C GLU A 5 17.77 19.20 9.79
N LEU A 6 16.51 18.97 9.44
CA LEU A 6 16.13 17.99 8.40
C LEU A 6 15.85 18.62 7.02
N ASP A 7 16.16 19.90 6.82
CA ASP A 7 16.10 20.59 5.52
C ASP A 7 17.25 20.20 4.55
N ILE A 8 18.06 19.19 4.91
CA ILE A 8 19.18 18.70 4.08
C ILE A 8 18.70 17.79 2.93
N PHE A 9 17.42 17.42 2.85
CA PHE A 9 16.96 16.39 1.91
C PHE A 9 15.91 16.87 0.88
N GLY A 10 16.40 17.22 -0.31
CA GLY A 10 15.69 16.95 -1.58
C GLY A 10 14.34 17.63 -1.79
N ALA A 11 14.10 18.79 -1.18
CA ALA A 11 12.94 19.61 -1.50
C ALA A 11 12.97 19.99 -2.99
N LEU A 12 11.91 19.67 -3.72
CA LEU A 12 11.73 20.22 -5.06
C LEU A 12 11.36 21.70 -4.91
N PRO A 13 11.85 22.59 -5.78
CA PRO A 13 11.39 23.97 -5.81
C PRO A 13 9.86 24.01 -5.84
N ASP A 14 9.23 24.84 -5.00
CA ASP A 14 7.78 24.83 -4.78
C ASP A 14 6.98 24.76 -6.10
N ASN A 15 7.31 25.62 -7.05
CA ASN A 15 6.65 25.68 -8.37
C ASN A 15 6.74 24.36 -9.16
N ILE A 16 7.81 23.60 -8.98
CA ILE A 16 8.04 22.31 -9.66
C ILE A 16 7.33 21.18 -8.92
N GLY A 17 7.42 21.15 -7.59
CA GLY A 17 6.76 20.13 -6.76
C GLY A 17 5.24 20.13 -6.93
N TYR A 18 4.62 21.32 -7.01
CA TYR A 18 3.18 21.48 -7.24
C TYR A 18 2.71 21.00 -8.62
N ILE A 19 3.58 21.01 -9.64
CA ILE A 19 3.23 20.57 -11.00
C ILE A 19 3.53 19.08 -11.18
N ILE A 20 4.71 18.63 -10.74
CA ILE A 20 5.17 17.25 -10.96
C ILE A 20 4.38 16.26 -10.12
N SER A 21 4.07 16.57 -8.86
CA SER A 21 3.40 15.63 -7.95
C SER A 21 2.02 15.17 -8.45
N PRO A 22 1.12 16.08 -8.88
CA PRO A 22 -0.16 15.66 -9.49
C PRO A 22 0.02 14.82 -10.76
N ILE A 23 0.96 15.17 -11.63
CA ILE A 23 1.22 14.44 -12.87
C ILE A 23 1.67 13.01 -12.55
N VAL A 24 2.63 12.85 -11.64
CA VAL A 24 3.16 11.54 -11.25
C VAL A 24 2.07 10.70 -10.58
N LYS A 25 1.29 11.27 -9.66
CA LYS A 25 0.14 10.59 -9.04
C LYS A 25 -0.88 10.14 -10.09
N PHE A 26 -1.17 10.98 -11.10
CA PHE A 26 -2.09 10.64 -12.18
C PHE A 26 -1.55 9.51 -13.07
N VAL A 27 -0.27 9.57 -13.44
CA VAL A 27 0.39 8.51 -14.21
C VAL A 27 0.38 7.19 -13.44
N VAL A 28 0.69 7.22 -12.14
CA VAL A 28 0.66 6.03 -11.26
C VAL A 28 -0.75 5.45 -11.17
N LEU A 29 -1.76 6.30 -10.98
CA LEU A 29 -3.16 5.88 -10.98
C LEU A 29 -3.54 5.21 -12.30
N PHE A 30 -3.20 5.83 -13.43
CA PHE A 30 -3.52 5.31 -14.75
C PHE A 30 -2.86 3.95 -15.02
N ILE A 31 -1.57 3.82 -14.70
CA ILE A 31 -0.83 2.56 -14.81
C ILE A 31 -1.45 1.48 -13.90
N ASN A 32 -1.79 1.83 -12.65
CA ASN A 32 -2.45 0.90 -11.74
C ASN A 32 -3.81 0.43 -12.28
N ILE A 33 -4.62 1.33 -12.86
CA ILE A 33 -5.89 0.96 -13.49
C ILE A 33 -5.68 -0.03 -14.63
N ILE A 34 -4.68 0.20 -15.50
CA ILE A 34 -4.34 -0.73 -16.59
C ILE A 34 -3.95 -2.11 -16.03
N ILE A 35 -3.12 -2.13 -15.00
CA ILE A 35 -2.67 -3.38 -14.35
C ILE A 35 -3.87 -4.11 -13.74
N ILE A 36 -4.70 -3.42 -12.95
CA ILE A 36 -5.90 -3.98 -12.32
C ILE A 36 -6.85 -4.54 -13.38
N TYR A 37 -7.10 -3.79 -14.46
CA TYR A 37 -7.94 -4.24 -15.57
C TYR A 37 -7.38 -5.51 -16.22
N SER A 38 -6.06 -5.55 -16.44
CA SER A 38 -5.38 -6.71 -17.03
C SER A 38 -5.46 -7.95 -16.12
N MET A 39 -5.23 -7.78 -14.82
CA MET A 39 -5.41 -8.85 -13.82
C MET A 39 -6.86 -9.35 -13.80
N TRP A 40 -7.84 -8.44 -13.81
CA TRP A 40 -9.27 -8.77 -13.83
C TRP A 40 -9.68 -9.53 -15.09
N LYS A 41 -9.20 -9.12 -16.27
CA LYS A 41 -9.45 -9.80 -17.53
C LYS A 41 -8.93 -11.24 -17.50
N ASN A 42 -7.68 -11.43 -17.05
CA ASN A 42 -7.07 -12.75 -16.93
C ASN A 42 -7.76 -13.61 -15.88
N TYR A 43 -8.15 -13.02 -14.76
CA TYR A 43 -8.95 -13.66 -13.73
C TYR A 43 -10.27 -14.21 -14.29
N LYS A 44 -11.04 -13.41 -15.04
CA LYS A 44 -12.28 -13.89 -15.68
C LYS A 44 -12.03 -15.05 -16.65
N GLN A 45 -10.94 -15.01 -17.41
CA GLN A 45 -10.60 -16.07 -18.37
C GLN A 45 -10.17 -17.38 -17.68
N LYS A 46 -9.36 -17.30 -16.61
CA LYS A 46 -8.91 -18.48 -15.84
C LYS A 46 -10.05 -19.05 -14.98
N SER A 47 -10.89 -18.18 -14.40
CA SER A 47 -12.06 -18.56 -13.59
C SER A 47 -13.08 -19.40 -14.35
N ALA A 48 -13.29 -19.11 -15.64
CA ALA A 48 -14.19 -19.90 -16.48
C ALA A 48 -13.71 -21.33 -16.73
N LYS A 49 -12.44 -21.65 -16.42
CA LYS A 49 -11.80 -22.94 -16.70
C LYS A 49 -11.48 -23.79 -15.47
N ASN A 50 -11.24 -23.20 -14.28
CA ASN A 50 -10.98 -23.94 -13.03
C ASN A 50 -11.32 -23.09 -11.77
N PRO A 51 -12.42 -23.38 -11.05
CA PRO A 51 -12.96 -22.47 -10.03
C PRO A 51 -12.38 -22.55 -8.60
N ASP A 52 -11.56 -23.54 -8.21
CA ASP A 52 -11.58 -23.95 -6.79
C ASP A 52 -10.53 -23.34 -5.83
N ARG A 53 -9.32 -22.91 -6.26
CA ARG A 53 -8.33 -22.35 -5.30
C ARG A 53 -7.51 -21.17 -5.79
N ASP A 54 -6.93 -21.26 -6.99
CA ASP A 54 -6.25 -20.12 -7.64
C ASP A 54 -7.18 -18.92 -7.87
N TYR A 55 -8.49 -19.18 -7.90
CA TYR A 55 -9.53 -18.18 -8.03
C TYR A 55 -9.59 -17.19 -6.84
N GLN A 56 -9.53 -17.68 -5.61
CA GLN A 56 -9.67 -16.82 -4.43
C GLN A 56 -8.42 -15.94 -4.21
N ILE A 57 -7.24 -16.51 -4.44
CA ILE A 57 -5.95 -15.81 -4.31
C ILE A 57 -5.87 -14.65 -5.32
N ASN A 58 -6.21 -14.91 -6.58
CA ASN A 58 -6.21 -13.87 -7.63
C ASN A 58 -7.21 -12.74 -7.33
N LYS A 59 -8.39 -13.08 -6.82
CA LYS A 59 -9.41 -12.09 -6.44
C LYS A 59 -8.89 -11.18 -5.33
N ASN A 60 -8.30 -11.74 -4.27
CA ASN A 60 -7.79 -10.97 -3.12
C ASN A 60 -6.71 -9.98 -3.56
N LEU A 61 -5.81 -10.39 -4.46
CA LEU A 61 -4.76 -9.52 -4.97
C LEU A 61 -5.27 -8.40 -5.89
N ILE A 62 -6.29 -8.67 -6.70
CA ILE A 62 -6.97 -7.62 -7.49
C ILE A 62 -7.61 -6.60 -6.55
N VAL A 63 -8.37 -7.06 -5.55
CA VAL A 63 -9.05 -6.18 -4.59
C VAL A 63 -8.02 -5.36 -3.82
N MET A 64 -6.94 -5.97 -3.33
CA MET A 64 -5.82 -5.26 -2.70
C MET A 64 -5.25 -4.16 -3.59
N SER A 65 -5.00 -4.47 -4.87
CA SER A 65 -4.45 -3.51 -5.84
C SER A 65 -5.41 -2.34 -6.09
N VAL A 66 -6.72 -2.59 -6.10
CA VAL A 66 -7.76 -1.53 -6.17
C VAL A 66 -7.68 -0.61 -4.95
N PHE A 67 -7.56 -1.15 -3.74
CA PHE A 67 -7.46 -0.32 -2.53
C PHE A 67 -6.19 0.53 -2.50
N PHE A 68 -5.05 0.00 -2.95
CA PHE A 68 -3.83 0.80 -3.10
C PHE A 68 -3.97 1.91 -4.16
N ALA A 69 -4.61 1.63 -5.29
CA ALA A 69 -4.88 2.64 -6.32
C ALA A 69 -5.85 3.74 -5.82
N LEU A 70 -6.85 3.36 -5.03
CA LEU A 70 -7.77 4.32 -4.39
C LEU A 70 -7.06 5.16 -3.34
N ALA A 71 -6.17 4.58 -2.53
CA ALA A 71 -5.32 5.35 -1.61
C ALA A 71 -4.48 6.40 -2.37
N ALA A 72 -3.91 6.00 -3.51
CA ALA A 72 -3.16 6.91 -4.38
C ALA A 72 -4.02 8.09 -4.86
N LEU A 73 -5.19 7.79 -5.42
CA LEU A 73 -6.14 8.79 -5.90
C LEU A 73 -6.56 9.75 -4.78
N LEU A 74 -6.96 9.23 -3.63
CA LEU A 74 -7.48 10.05 -2.53
C LEU A 74 -6.40 10.96 -1.94
N SER A 75 -5.16 10.50 -1.84
CA SER A 75 -4.02 11.34 -1.42
C SER A 75 -3.71 12.49 -2.40
N SER A 76 -4.18 12.41 -3.65
CA SER A 76 -3.99 13.48 -4.64
C SER A 76 -4.99 14.62 -4.48
N PHE A 77 -6.14 14.36 -3.84
CA PHE A 77 -7.21 15.36 -3.65
C PHE A 77 -6.83 16.49 -2.70
N ASP A 78 -5.84 16.28 -1.82
CA ASP A 78 -5.27 17.36 -1.00
C ASP A 78 -4.71 18.51 -1.84
N ILE A 79 -4.10 18.18 -2.98
CA ILE A 79 -3.53 19.16 -3.90
C ILE A 79 -4.58 19.55 -4.95
N LEU A 80 -5.26 18.57 -5.56
CA LEU A 80 -6.15 18.80 -6.71
C LEU A 80 -7.47 19.48 -6.34
N LEU A 81 -8.04 19.15 -5.18
CA LEU A 81 -9.33 19.66 -4.72
C LEU A 81 -9.18 20.60 -3.52
N GLY A 82 -7.95 20.96 -3.16
CA GLY A 82 -7.66 21.83 -2.02
C GLY A 82 -7.95 21.19 -0.66
N TRP A 83 -7.98 19.86 -0.56
CA TRP A 83 -8.31 19.17 0.70
C TRP A 83 -7.26 19.31 1.83
N ARG A 84 -6.14 19.99 1.55
CA ARG A 84 -5.13 20.35 2.56
C ARG A 84 -5.64 21.27 3.68
N ASN A 85 -6.66 22.10 3.41
CA ASN A 85 -7.17 23.13 4.33
C ASN A 85 -8.68 23.04 4.55
N VAL A 86 -9.28 21.84 4.40
CA VAL A 86 -10.71 21.65 4.70
C VAL A 86 -10.96 22.01 6.18
N PHE A 87 -12.13 22.60 6.45
CA PHE A 87 -12.59 23.00 7.79
C PHE A 87 -11.85 24.18 8.43
N ASN A 88 -11.14 25.00 7.65
CA ASN A 88 -10.30 26.11 8.15
C ASN A 88 -9.21 25.66 9.15
N THR A 89 -8.94 24.35 9.23
CA THR A 89 -7.85 23.78 10.00
C THR A 89 -6.64 23.71 9.10
N THR A 90 -5.63 24.54 9.36
CA THR A 90 -4.36 24.50 8.63
C THR A 90 -3.76 23.09 8.73
N ASN A 91 -3.31 22.53 7.61
CA ASN A 91 -2.69 21.20 7.55
C ASN A 91 -3.61 20.02 7.94
N ALA A 92 -4.90 20.11 7.62
CA ALA A 92 -5.86 19.02 7.82
C ALA A 92 -5.54 17.79 6.94
N TYR A 93 -5.08 18.00 5.70
CA TYR A 93 -4.76 16.96 4.70
C TYR A 93 -5.71 15.75 4.75
N LEU A 94 -6.98 16.03 4.42
CA LEU A 94 -8.07 15.05 4.48
C LEU A 94 -7.83 13.88 3.50
N GLY A 95 -7.27 14.16 2.31
CA GLY A 95 -7.00 13.18 1.28
C GLY A 95 -6.00 12.11 1.73
N ILE A 96 -4.85 12.52 2.29
CA ILE A 96 -3.85 11.62 2.88
C ILE A 96 -4.48 10.80 4.01
N SER A 97 -5.29 11.43 4.85
CA SER A 97 -5.88 10.76 6.00
C SER A 97 -6.89 9.67 5.59
N ILE A 98 -7.67 9.90 4.54
CA ILE A 98 -8.52 8.87 3.94
C ILE A 98 -7.65 7.81 3.23
N ALA A 99 -6.58 8.21 2.52
CA ALA A 99 -5.67 7.27 1.87
C ALA A 99 -5.06 6.25 2.85
N LEU A 100 -4.79 6.66 4.09
CA LEU A 100 -4.33 5.75 5.15
C LEU A 100 -5.36 4.68 5.48
N VAL A 101 -6.66 5.00 5.51
CA VAL A 101 -7.73 4.01 5.72
C VAL A 101 -7.73 2.96 4.60
N PHE A 102 -7.66 3.40 3.34
CA PHE A 102 -7.60 2.49 2.19
C PHE A 102 -6.33 1.64 2.18
N THR A 103 -5.20 2.21 2.61
CA THR A 103 -3.93 1.49 2.79
C THR A 103 -4.06 0.41 3.88
N GLY A 104 -4.74 0.72 4.98
CA GLY A 104 -5.04 -0.24 6.05
C GLY A 104 -5.87 -1.42 5.55
N ILE A 105 -6.92 -1.15 4.76
CA ILE A 105 -7.75 -2.20 4.13
C ILE A 105 -6.91 -3.07 3.18
N ALA A 106 -6.12 -2.43 2.30
CA ALA A 106 -5.23 -3.16 1.38
C ALA A 106 -4.25 -4.06 2.15
N GLY A 107 -3.63 -3.54 3.22
CA GLY A 107 -2.74 -4.31 4.10
C GLY A 107 -3.43 -5.53 4.72
N SER A 108 -4.68 -5.38 5.18
CA SER A 108 -5.44 -6.51 5.74
C SER A 108 -5.77 -7.59 4.71
N ILE A 109 -6.07 -7.19 3.47
CA ILE A 109 -6.27 -8.14 2.38
C ILE A 109 -4.94 -8.85 2.05
N TYR A 110 -3.82 -8.13 2.12
CA TYR A 110 -2.51 -8.75 1.88
C TYR A 110 -2.09 -9.69 3.02
N TYR A 111 -2.51 -9.39 4.25
CA TYR A 111 -2.33 -10.30 5.38
C TYR A 111 -3.22 -11.55 5.24
N TRP A 112 -4.44 -11.40 4.74
CA TRP A 112 -5.28 -12.54 4.37
C TRP A 112 -4.58 -13.43 3.33
N PHE A 113 -4.01 -12.82 2.29
CA PHE A 113 -3.18 -13.52 1.31
C PHE A 113 -2.01 -14.28 1.94
N LEU A 114 -1.25 -13.65 2.85
CA LEU A 114 -0.16 -14.32 3.58
C LEU A 114 -0.66 -15.58 4.30
N LEU A 115 -1.79 -15.49 4.98
CA LEU A 115 -2.34 -16.62 5.73
C LEU A 115 -2.89 -17.73 4.83
N GLU A 116 -3.51 -17.37 3.71
CA GLU A 116 -4.01 -18.33 2.71
C GLU A 116 -2.88 -19.08 1.99
N VAL A 117 -1.79 -18.39 1.65
CA VAL A 117 -0.71 -19.01 0.88
C VAL A 117 0.28 -19.73 1.78
N PHE A 118 0.65 -19.16 2.93
CA PHE A 118 1.77 -19.67 3.73
C PHE A 118 1.36 -20.36 5.04
N TYR A 119 0.11 -20.20 5.48
CA TYR A 119 -0.36 -20.74 6.75
C TYR A 119 -1.64 -21.58 6.61
N ALA A 120 -2.04 -21.92 5.38
CA ALA A 120 -3.31 -22.61 5.17
C ALA A 120 -3.36 -24.02 5.74
N GLU A 121 -2.21 -24.68 5.86
CA GLU A 121 -2.07 -26.03 6.40
C GLU A 121 -1.94 -26.05 7.93
N THR A 122 -1.45 -24.95 8.53
CA THR A 122 -1.18 -24.86 9.97
C THR A 122 -2.30 -24.19 10.76
N LEU A 123 -3.13 -23.38 10.11
CA LEU A 123 -4.20 -22.62 10.75
C LEU A 123 -5.55 -22.99 10.14
N SER A 124 -6.54 -23.22 11.00
CA SER A 124 -7.92 -23.37 10.57
C SER A 124 -8.44 -22.07 9.94
N ASN A 125 -9.49 -22.17 9.10
CA ASN A 125 -10.07 -21.00 8.46
C ASN A 125 -10.58 -19.97 9.48
N GLU A 126 -11.14 -20.42 10.60
CA GLU A 126 -11.63 -19.53 11.67
C GLU A 126 -10.47 -18.81 12.39
N GLU A 127 -9.34 -19.49 12.61
CA GLU A 127 -8.15 -18.83 13.16
C GLU A 127 -7.57 -17.79 12.20
N ARG A 128 -7.53 -18.09 10.90
CA ARG A 128 -7.09 -17.13 9.88
C ARG A 128 -8.00 -15.90 9.87
N LYS A 129 -9.32 -16.08 9.86
CA LYS A 129 -10.30 -14.99 9.97
C LYS A 129 -10.10 -14.15 11.22
N ARG A 130 -9.92 -14.80 12.38
CA ARG A 130 -9.68 -14.10 13.64
C ARG A 130 -8.42 -13.23 13.55
N GLN A 131 -7.32 -13.76 13.03
CA GLN A 131 -6.07 -13.00 12.88
C GLN A 131 -6.22 -11.82 11.91
N VAL A 132 -6.90 -12.00 10.77
CA VAL A 132 -7.14 -10.89 9.83
C VAL A 132 -8.04 -9.84 10.44
N ASN A 133 -9.08 -10.23 11.18
CA ASN A 133 -9.96 -9.28 11.85
C ASN A 133 -9.20 -8.45 12.90
N ILE A 134 -8.32 -9.08 13.70
CA ILE A 134 -7.47 -8.35 14.65
C ILE A 134 -6.55 -7.37 13.90
N PHE A 135 -5.89 -7.82 12.84
CA PHE A 135 -5.01 -6.97 12.04
C PHE A 135 -5.77 -5.80 11.39
N LEU A 136 -6.97 -6.06 10.85
CA LEU A 136 -7.86 -5.05 10.28
C LEU A 136 -8.31 -4.02 11.32
N ILE A 137 -8.68 -4.46 12.53
CA ILE A 137 -9.06 -3.55 13.63
C ILE A 137 -7.87 -2.66 14.01
N LEU A 138 -6.65 -3.21 14.09
CA LEU A 138 -5.46 -2.42 14.40
C LEU A 138 -5.14 -1.41 13.29
N GLN A 139 -5.22 -1.82 12.02
CA GLN A 139 -4.98 -0.96 10.85
C GLN A 139 -6.01 0.16 10.73
N LEU A 140 -7.31 -0.19 10.76
CA LEU A 140 -8.40 0.78 10.67
C LEU A 140 -8.48 1.66 11.89
N GLY A 141 -8.34 1.08 13.09
CA GLY A 141 -8.32 1.82 14.34
C GLY A 141 -7.23 2.88 14.33
N SER A 142 -6.02 2.50 13.91
CA SER A 142 -4.91 3.45 13.77
C SER A 142 -5.18 4.53 12.72
N SER A 143 -5.68 4.15 11.54
CA SER A 143 -5.97 5.08 10.45
C SER A 143 -7.08 6.09 10.82
N ILE A 144 -8.16 5.61 11.44
CA ILE A 144 -9.30 6.43 11.86
C ILE A 144 -8.91 7.35 13.02
N CYS A 145 -8.19 6.84 14.02
CA CYS A 145 -7.66 7.66 15.09
C CYS A 145 -6.73 8.75 14.56
N SER A 146 -5.84 8.42 13.62
CA SER A 146 -4.98 9.39 12.95
C SER A 146 -5.80 10.48 12.24
N LEU A 147 -6.81 10.09 11.45
CA LEU A 147 -7.72 11.01 10.77
C LEU A 147 -8.42 11.96 11.77
N ILE A 148 -9.05 11.43 12.82
CA ILE A 148 -9.78 12.22 13.82
C ILE A 148 -8.83 13.17 14.55
N LEU A 149 -7.68 12.67 14.99
CA LEU A 149 -6.71 13.50 15.73
C LEU A 149 -6.12 14.59 14.84
N ARG A 150 -5.92 14.30 13.55
CA ARG A 150 -5.45 15.28 12.57
C ARG A 150 -6.49 16.37 12.30
N THR A 151 -7.76 16.03 12.13
CA THR A 151 -8.82 17.04 11.95
C THR A 151 -9.03 17.91 13.19
N LEU A 152 -8.70 17.40 14.37
CA LEU A 152 -8.68 18.17 15.62
C LEU A 152 -7.38 18.96 15.87
N GLY A 153 -6.39 18.88 14.97
CA GLY A 153 -5.10 19.56 15.11
C GLY A 153 -4.19 18.97 16.21
N ILE A 154 -4.47 17.76 16.68
CA ILE A 154 -3.76 17.12 17.79
C ILE A 154 -2.56 16.35 17.25
N ARG A 155 -1.33 16.74 17.63
CA ARG A 155 -0.07 16.11 17.18
C ARG A 155 0.05 14.59 17.41
N LEU A 156 -0.81 14.00 18.23
CA LEU A 156 -0.87 12.56 18.50
C LEU A 156 -1.19 11.72 17.25
N TYR A 157 -1.74 12.30 16.17
CA TYR A 157 -1.97 11.58 14.91
C TYR A 157 -0.69 10.95 14.34
N VAL A 158 0.47 11.57 14.59
CA VAL A 158 1.78 11.07 14.14
C VAL A 158 2.09 9.69 14.73
N ALA A 159 1.77 9.48 16.01
CA ALA A 159 2.01 8.19 16.67
C ALA A 159 1.19 7.06 16.02
N PHE A 160 -0.07 7.34 15.65
CA PHE A 160 -0.92 6.38 14.95
C PHE A 160 -0.42 6.11 13.52
N ASN A 161 0.06 7.12 12.79
CA ASN A 161 0.72 6.91 11.50
C ASN A 161 1.95 5.99 11.63
N ILE A 162 2.77 6.18 12.67
CA ILE A 162 3.94 5.32 12.95
C ILE A 162 3.50 3.88 13.24
N ILE A 163 2.48 3.68 14.08
CA ILE A 163 1.93 2.34 14.37
C ILE A 163 1.48 1.66 13.08
N GLN A 164 0.76 2.40 12.22
CA GLN A 164 0.28 1.87 10.96
C GLN A 164 1.43 1.47 10.02
N ALA A 165 2.43 2.35 9.87
CA ALA A 165 3.62 2.08 9.08
C ALA A 165 4.37 0.84 9.59
N LEU A 166 4.56 0.71 10.91
CA LEU A 166 5.22 -0.44 11.54
C LEU A 166 4.47 -1.75 11.26
N LEU A 167 3.14 -1.76 11.38
CA LEU A 167 2.32 -2.94 11.09
C LEU A 167 2.45 -3.37 9.62
N LEU A 168 2.47 -2.41 8.69
CA LEU A 168 2.65 -2.71 7.27
C LEU A 168 4.08 -3.18 6.98
N MET A 169 5.11 -2.50 7.51
CA MET A 169 6.50 -2.94 7.35
C MET A 169 6.71 -4.37 7.85
N TYR A 170 6.11 -4.71 9.00
CA TYR A 170 6.13 -6.08 9.52
C TYR A 170 5.49 -7.07 8.56
N LEU A 171 4.30 -6.75 8.04
CA LEU A 171 3.60 -7.57 7.03
C LEU A 171 4.45 -7.81 5.79
N PHE A 172 4.97 -6.74 5.17
CA PHE A 172 5.80 -6.84 3.96
C PHE A 172 7.06 -7.67 4.23
N THR A 173 7.69 -7.51 5.40
CA THR A 173 8.86 -8.31 5.81
C THR A 173 8.51 -9.80 5.92
N LEU A 174 7.37 -10.16 6.51
CA LEU A 174 6.92 -11.55 6.58
C LEU A 174 6.73 -12.16 5.20
N ILE A 175 6.06 -11.43 4.29
CA ILE A 175 5.80 -11.91 2.92
C ILE A 175 7.12 -12.09 2.16
N ILE A 176 8.06 -11.15 2.25
CA ILE A 176 9.40 -11.28 1.65
C ILE A 176 10.08 -12.56 2.14
N ARG A 177 10.14 -12.76 3.45
CA ARG A 177 10.83 -13.92 4.06
C ARG A 177 10.19 -15.24 3.63
N LYS A 178 8.87 -15.34 3.68
CA LYS A 178 8.14 -16.57 3.32
C LYS A 178 8.21 -16.86 1.83
N SER A 179 8.01 -15.85 1.00
CA SER A 179 8.06 -16.00 -0.47
C SER A 179 9.46 -16.36 -0.94
N LYS A 180 10.51 -15.72 -0.40
CA LYS A 180 11.91 -16.06 -0.72
C LYS A 180 12.23 -17.51 -0.37
N ALA A 181 11.93 -17.92 0.86
CA ALA A 181 12.16 -19.28 1.32
C ALA A 181 11.42 -20.33 0.46
N LEU A 182 10.23 -20.00 -0.06
CA LEU A 182 9.48 -20.90 -0.92
C LEU A 182 10.04 -20.91 -2.36
N SER A 183 10.45 -19.75 -2.90
CA SER A 183 11.05 -19.64 -4.23
C SER A 183 12.35 -20.45 -4.39
N GLU A 184 13.09 -20.63 -3.28
CA GLU A 184 14.34 -21.40 -3.22
C GLU A 184 14.10 -22.92 -3.07
N ARG A 185 12.89 -23.33 -2.66
CA ARG A 185 12.55 -24.74 -2.38
C ARG A 185 11.75 -25.40 -3.50
N VAL A 186 10.98 -24.61 -4.25
CA VAL A 186 10.13 -25.14 -5.32
C VAL A 186 10.97 -25.39 -6.57
N SER A 187 10.94 -26.63 -7.06
CA SER A 187 11.67 -27.07 -8.26
C SER A 187 11.00 -26.65 -9.57
N GLU A 188 9.71 -26.39 -9.54
CA GLU A 188 8.94 -25.96 -10.71
C GLU A 188 9.21 -24.49 -11.00
N GLU A 189 9.75 -24.22 -12.19
CA GLU A 189 10.21 -22.89 -12.60
C GLU A 189 9.08 -21.85 -12.55
N GLU A 190 7.88 -22.22 -13.02
CA GLU A 190 6.70 -21.35 -13.00
C GLU A 190 6.39 -20.85 -11.58
N TYR A 191 6.32 -21.75 -10.58
CA TYR A 191 6.04 -21.36 -9.20
C TYR A 191 7.21 -20.61 -8.56
N SER A 192 8.46 -20.99 -8.86
CA SER A 192 9.64 -20.25 -8.38
C SER A 192 9.61 -18.79 -8.87
N GLU A 193 9.29 -18.57 -10.14
CA GLU A 193 9.18 -17.24 -10.74
C GLU A 193 8.04 -16.42 -10.10
N ARG A 194 6.86 -17.04 -9.88
CA ARG A 194 5.75 -16.38 -9.18
C ARG A 194 6.17 -15.88 -7.79
N PHE A 195 6.86 -16.70 -6.99
CA PHE A 195 7.32 -16.29 -5.66
C PHE A 195 8.40 -15.20 -5.70
N ARG A 196 9.30 -15.21 -6.70
CA ARG A 196 10.25 -14.09 -6.90
C ARG A 196 9.52 -12.79 -7.21
N HIS A 197 8.46 -12.83 -8.02
CA HIS A 197 7.65 -11.65 -8.29
C HIS A 197 6.88 -11.15 -7.06
N ILE A 198 6.42 -12.05 -6.17
CA ILE A 198 5.83 -11.66 -4.88
C ILE A 198 6.88 -11.00 -3.97
N VAL A 199 8.12 -11.52 -3.95
CA VAL A 199 9.25 -10.88 -3.25
C VAL A 199 9.49 -9.47 -3.77
N ASN A 200 9.63 -9.31 -5.09
CA ASN A 200 9.87 -8.00 -5.71
C ASN A 200 8.74 -7.02 -5.42
N SER A 201 7.49 -7.47 -5.55
CA SER A 201 6.31 -6.68 -5.18
C SER A 201 6.40 -6.19 -3.73
N SER A 202 6.74 -7.09 -2.82
CA SER A 202 6.80 -6.77 -1.41
C SER A 202 7.95 -5.84 -1.05
N ILE A 203 9.09 -5.95 -1.72
CA ILE A 203 10.22 -5.01 -1.57
C ILE A 203 9.80 -3.62 -2.03
N PHE A 204 9.18 -3.51 -3.22
CA PHE A 204 8.66 -2.24 -3.70
C PHE A 204 7.58 -1.66 -2.77
N GLY A 205 6.72 -2.50 -2.22
CA GLY A 205 5.67 -2.07 -1.28
C GLY A 205 6.27 -1.56 0.04
N LEU A 206 7.31 -2.23 0.54
CA LEU A 206 8.06 -1.79 1.71
C LEU A 206 8.72 -0.43 1.48
N VAL A 207 9.42 -0.26 0.35
CA VAL A 207 10.03 1.03 -0.01
C VAL A 207 8.97 2.11 -0.13
N THR A 208 7.82 1.81 -0.75
CA THR A 208 6.68 2.75 -0.84
C THR A 208 6.25 3.26 0.53
N ILE A 209 6.06 2.36 1.50
CA ILE A 209 5.66 2.73 2.87
C ILE A 209 6.73 3.58 3.55
N VAL A 210 8.00 3.20 3.46
CA VAL A 210 9.09 3.94 4.09
C VAL A 210 9.19 5.35 3.48
N MET A 211 9.16 5.46 2.15
CA MET A 211 9.26 6.74 1.46
C MET A 211 8.09 7.67 1.80
N PHE A 212 6.85 7.18 1.79
CA PHE A 212 5.70 8.00 2.21
C PHE A 212 5.69 8.32 3.69
N SER A 213 6.23 7.43 4.54
CA SER A 213 6.36 7.72 5.97
C SER A 213 7.36 8.84 6.20
N ILE A 214 8.49 8.87 5.48
CA ILE A 214 9.46 9.97 5.52
C ILE A 214 8.83 11.26 4.99
N ASP A 215 8.13 11.19 3.85
CA ASP A 215 7.44 12.34 3.24
C ASP A 215 6.37 12.93 4.16
N ALA A 216 5.69 12.11 4.96
CA ALA A 216 4.69 12.57 5.93
C ALA A 216 5.24 13.44 7.07
N PHE A 217 6.56 13.48 7.26
CA PHE A 217 7.24 14.40 8.19
C PHE A 217 7.71 15.69 7.52
N SER A 218 7.53 15.84 6.20
CA SER A 218 7.87 17.06 5.47
C SER A 218 6.64 17.92 5.24
N ASP A 219 6.82 19.24 5.31
CA ASP A 219 5.80 20.22 4.95
C ASP A 219 5.78 20.52 3.43
N PHE A 220 6.74 19.98 2.66
CA PHE A 220 6.89 20.20 1.21
C PHE A 220 6.80 18.89 0.42
N VAL A 221 6.56 18.99 -0.90
CA VAL A 221 6.66 17.84 -1.79
C VAL A 221 8.13 17.42 -1.92
N THR A 222 8.46 16.24 -1.42
CA THR A 222 9.83 15.73 -1.47
C THR A 222 10.04 14.74 -2.63
N ILE A 223 11.32 14.54 -2.98
CA ILE A 223 11.72 13.43 -3.87
C ILE A 223 11.29 12.05 -3.32
N TYR A 224 11.13 11.90 -2.00
CA TYR A 224 10.65 10.66 -1.38
C TYR A 224 9.22 10.34 -1.78
N SER A 225 8.34 11.34 -1.85
CA SER A 225 6.99 11.15 -2.38
C SER A 225 7.03 10.54 -3.78
N LEU A 226 7.87 11.09 -4.67
CA LEU A 226 8.02 10.59 -6.04
C LEU A 226 8.54 9.15 -6.09
N ILE A 227 9.57 8.84 -5.30
CA ILE A 227 10.12 7.48 -5.23
C ILE A 227 9.05 6.51 -4.70
N GLY A 228 8.28 6.88 -3.68
CA GLY A 228 7.18 6.08 -3.16
C GLY A 228 6.12 5.78 -4.22
N TRP A 229 5.73 6.79 -4.99
CA TRP A 229 4.81 6.63 -6.11
C TRP A 229 5.33 5.70 -7.21
N LEU A 230 6.61 5.81 -7.58
CA LEU A 230 7.25 4.91 -8.56
C LEU A 230 7.34 3.47 -8.05
N CYS A 231 7.69 3.30 -6.77
CA CYS A 231 7.71 1.98 -6.15
C CYS A 231 6.31 1.35 -6.12
N LEU A 232 5.24 2.12 -5.94
CA LEU A 232 3.88 1.59 -6.02
C LEU A 232 3.56 0.99 -7.40
N ILE A 233 4.07 1.57 -8.48
CA ILE A 233 4.00 0.96 -9.83
C ILE A 233 4.75 -0.37 -9.84
N GLY A 234 5.96 -0.41 -9.28
CA GLY A 234 6.76 -1.62 -9.16
C GLY A 234 6.05 -2.74 -8.39
N THR A 235 5.35 -2.41 -7.30
CA THR A 235 4.50 -3.32 -6.54
C THR A 235 3.43 -3.94 -7.41
N SER A 236 2.62 -3.11 -8.06
CA SER A 236 1.50 -3.58 -8.87
C SER A 236 1.94 -4.37 -10.10
N TYR A 237 3.01 -3.93 -10.77
CA TYR A 237 3.56 -4.66 -11.91
C TYR A 237 4.11 -6.03 -11.52
N SER A 238 4.82 -6.10 -10.40
CA SER A 238 5.35 -7.37 -9.89
C SER A 238 4.23 -8.31 -9.45
N LEU A 239 3.16 -7.81 -8.83
CA LEU A 239 1.97 -8.62 -8.53
C LEU A 239 1.30 -9.14 -9.79
N TYR A 240 1.18 -8.31 -10.82
CA TYR A 240 0.67 -8.75 -12.11
C TYR A 240 1.49 -9.92 -12.66
N LYS A 241 2.83 -9.80 -12.68
CA LYS A 241 3.73 -10.86 -13.13
C LYS A 241 3.68 -12.14 -12.28
N ALA A 242 3.37 -12.03 -10.99
CA ALA A 242 3.25 -13.20 -10.13
C ALA A 242 1.99 -14.06 -10.41
N TYR A 243 0.99 -13.54 -11.14
CA TYR A 243 -0.34 -14.16 -11.19
C TYR A 243 -0.98 -14.23 -12.58
N VAL A 244 -0.47 -13.44 -13.53
CA VAL A 244 -0.87 -13.48 -14.93
C VAL A 244 0.05 -14.41 -15.70
#